data_AF-A0A7Y7TSM0-F1
#
_entry.id   AF-A0A7Y7TSM0-F1
#
_cell.length_a   1.000
_cell.length_b   1.000
_cell.length_c   1.000
_cell.angle_alpha   90.00
_cell.angle_beta   90.00
_cell.angle_gamma   90.00
#
_symmetry.space_group_name_H-M   'P 1'
#
loop_
_entity.id
_entity.type
_entity.pdbx_description
1 polymer ?
#
loop_
_entity_poly.entity_id
_entity_poly.type
_entity_poly.pdbx_seq_one_letter_code
_entity_poly.pdbx_strand_id
1 'polypeptide(L)'
;MYFKLFPNCVITKGYEKSIIVDLQRFSYTIIENELVALLIHLKSICIESFQKNNEKEIFELFINLLYDLKVKELGFFTNIPNQFPELKLEWDAPSEITNAVIELNNKNCNILPKILIQLNLLRCRDIQIRFDDKLDLIKFSNFLNVIENSQIKNIEIICKYNSELRQKDLLIFLNNNY
;
A
#
# COMPACT_ATOMS: atom_id res chain seq x y z
N MET A 1 -3.45 -26.06 -23.13
CA MET A 1 -2.57 -24.91 -22.89
C MET A 1 -3.38 -23.69 -22.47
N TYR A 2 -2.84 -22.83 -21.60
CA TYR A 2 -3.49 -21.60 -21.10
C TYR A 2 -2.59 -20.39 -21.38
N PHE A 3 -3.17 -19.19 -21.32
CA PHE A 3 -2.43 -17.94 -21.28
C PHE A 3 -2.66 -17.24 -19.94
N LYS A 4 -1.59 -16.72 -19.34
CA LYS A 4 -1.65 -15.94 -18.10
C LYS A 4 -0.90 -14.63 -18.30
N LEU A 5 -1.48 -13.52 -17.83
CA LEU A 5 -0.71 -12.31 -17.58
C LEU A 5 0.24 -12.55 -16.41
N PHE A 6 1.37 -11.86 -16.39
CA PHE A 6 2.19 -11.85 -15.18
C PHE A 6 1.41 -11.22 -14.02
N PRO A 7 1.58 -11.68 -12.76
CA PRO A 7 0.81 -11.15 -11.63
C PRO A 7 0.95 -9.63 -11.41
N ASN A 8 2.11 -9.05 -11.77
CA ASN A 8 2.37 -7.62 -11.74
C ASN A 8 1.78 -6.84 -12.94
N CYS A 9 1.24 -7.53 -13.94
CA CYS A 9 0.57 -6.92 -15.09
C CYS A 9 -0.94 -6.85 -14.83
N VAL A 10 -1.40 -5.71 -14.33
CA VAL A 10 -2.78 -5.51 -13.87
C VAL A 10 -3.60 -4.76 -14.91
N ILE A 11 -4.83 -5.22 -15.16
CA ILE A 11 -5.77 -4.54 -16.08
C ILE A 11 -6.52 -3.45 -15.32
N THR A 12 -6.49 -2.22 -15.82
CA THR A 12 -7.34 -1.11 -15.37
C THR A 12 -8.30 -0.73 -16.48
N LYS A 13 -9.61 -0.83 -16.19
CA LYS A 13 -10.66 -0.44 -17.14
C LYS A 13 -10.77 1.07 -17.24
N GLY A 14 -10.75 1.60 -18.46
CA GLY A 14 -11.11 2.99 -18.75
C GLY A 14 -12.43 3.09 -19.49
N TYR A 15 -12.91 4.32 -19.67
CA TYR A 15 -14.19 4.60 -20.32
C TYR A 15 -14.20 4.17 -21.80
N GLU A 16 -13.22 4.63 -22.58
CA GLU A 16 -13.09 4.26 -24.01
C GLU A 16 -12.15 3.09 -24.22
N LYS A 17 -10.98 3.12 -23.57
CA LYS A 17 -9.94 2.08 -23.66
C LYS A 17 -9.48 1.67 -22.29
N SER A 18 -9.01 0.43 -22.19
CA SER A 18 -8.37 -0.10 -20.99
C SER A 18 -6.86 -0.03 -21.13
N ILE A 19 -6.17 -0.22 -20.00
CA ILE A 19 -4.73 -0.35 -19.96
C ILE A 19 -4.31 -1.61 -19.20
N ILE A 20 -3.20 -2.21 -19.63
CA ILE A 20 -2.46 -3.20 -18.86
C ILE A 20 -1.26 -2.48 -18.26
N VAL A 21 -1.21 -2.38 -16.94
CA VAL A 21 -0.14 -1.70 -16.19
C VAL A 21 0.86 -2.75 -15.72
N ASP A 22 2.13 -2.58 -16.08
CA ASP A 22 3.23 -3.34 -15.48
C ASP A 22 3.76 -2.58 -14.26
N LEU A 23 3.38 -3.07 -13.07
CA LEU A 23 3.74 -2.46 -11.79
C LEU A 23 5.25 -2.48 -11.51
N GLN A 24 5.99 -3.43 -12.10
CA GLN A 24 7.43 -3.57 -11.87
C GLN A 24 8.23 -2.64 -12.79
N ARG A 25 7.78 -2.47 -14.04
CA ARG A 25 8.46 -1.63 -15.04
C ARG A 25 7.95 -0.18 -15.07
N PHE A 26 6.96 0.15 -14.25
CA PHE A 26 6.30 1.46 -14.24
C PHE A 26 5.83 1.89 -15.63
N SER A 27 5.31 0.95 -16.41
CA SER A 27 4.88 1.17 -17.79
C SER A 27 3.47 0.64 -18.01
N TYR A 28 2.86 0.98 -19.15
CA TYR A 28 1.52 0.51 -19.49
C TYR A 28 1.37 0.30 -21.00
N THR A 29 0.42 -0.56 -21.36
CA THR A 29 -0.02 -0.79 -22.74
C THR A 29 -1.51 -0.53 -22.85
N ILE A 30 -1.91 0.26 -23.86
CA ILE A 30 -3.33 0.50 -24.16
C ILE A 30 -3.91 -0.72 -24.89
N ILE A 31 -5.15 -1.05 -24.56
CA ILE A 31 -5.90 -2.17 -25.13
C ILE A 31 -7.39 -1.80 -25.26
N GLU A 32 -8.03 -2.24 -26.34
CA GLU A 32 -9.47 -2.04 -26.54
C GLU A 32 -10.29 -2.80 -25.48
N ASN A 33 -11.42 -2.21 -25.08
CA ASN A 33 -12.24 -2.75 -24.00
C ASN A 33 -12.81 -4.15 -24.33
N GLU A 34 -13.13 -4.40 -25.59
CA GLU A 34 -13.62 -5.69 -26.11
C GLU A 34 -12.58 -6.79 -25.92
N LEU A 35 -11.30 -6.47 -26.15
CA LEU A 35 -10.19 -7.42 -26.00
C LEU A 35 -9.92 -7.73 -24.52
N VAL A 36 -10.15 -6.77 -23.63
CA VAL A 36 -10.08 -6.98 -22.17
C VAL A 36 -11.16 -7.94 -21.68
N ALA A 37 -12.39 -7.80 -22.17
CA ALA A 37 -13.47 -8.72 -21.81
C ALA A 37 -13.12 -10.17 -22.20
N LEU A 38 -12.53 -10.35 -23.38
CA LEU A 38 -12.04 -11.63 -23.86
C LEU A 38 -10.91 -12.19 -22.97
N LEU A 39 -9.91 -11.37 -22.63
CA LEU A 39 -8.81 -11.74 -21.72
C LEU A 39 -9.29 -12.20 -20.34
N ILE A 40 -10.26 -11.49 -19.75
CA ILE A 40 -10.82 -11.84 -18.43
C ILE A 40 -11.57 -13.17 -18.51
N HIS A 41 -12.39 -13.36 -19.54
CA HIS A 41 -13.15 -14.61 -19.73
C HIS A 41 -12.23 -15.83 -19.84
N LEU A 42 -11.04 -15.65 -20.42
CA LEU A 42 -10.13 -16.73 -20.79
C LEU A 42 -9.04 -17.01 -19.76
N LYS A 43 -9.05 -16.31 -18.61
CA LYS A 43 -8.14 -16.60 -17.48
C LYS A 43 -8.21 -18.06 -16.99
N SER A 44 -9.32 -18.74 -17.24
CA SER A 44 -9.63 -20.08 -16.73
C SER A 44 -9.97 -21.10 -17.82
N ILE A 45 -9.89 -20.72 -19.11
CA ILE A 45 -10.25 -21.58 -20.23
C ILE A 45 -8.97 -21.99 -20.97
N CYS A 46 -8.83 -23.27 -21.32
CA CYS A 46 -7.72 -23.70 -22.16
C CYS A 46 -7.95 -23.30 -23.62
N ILE A 47 -6.87 -22.96 -24.31
CA ILE A 47 -6.87 -22.46 -25.69
C ILE A 47 -7.55 -23.46 -26.63
N GLU A 48 -7.34 -24.75 -26.43
CA GLU A 48 -7.94 -25.81 -27.25
C GLU A 48 -9.47 -25.87 -27.08
N SER A 49 -9.98 -25.64 -25.86
CA SER A 49 -11.42 -25.56 -25.62
C SER A 49 -12.02 -24.30 -26.22
N PHE A 50 -11.31 -23.18 -26.16
CA PHE A 50 -11.76 -21.94 -26.78
C PHE A 50 -11.86 -22.09 -28.30
N GLN A 51 -10.87 -22.72 -28.94
CA GLN A 51 -10.87 -22.98 -30.38
C GLN A 51 -12.06 -23.82 -30.84
N LYS A 52 -12.45 -24.84 -30.07
CA LYS A 52 -13.55 -25.74 -30.45
C LYS A 52 -14.92 -25.09 -30.35
N ASN A 53 -15.08 -24.09 -29.49
CA ASN A 53 -16.37 -23.50 -29.13
C ASN A 53 -16.63 -22.16 -29.82
N ASN A 54 -15.69 -21.67 -30.64
CA ASN A 54 -15.79 -20.35 -31.28
C ASN A 54 -15.50 -20.45 -32.77
N GLU A 55 -16.03 -19.50 -33.52
CA GLU A 55 -15.75 -19.37 -34.94
C GLU A 55 -14.27 -19.09 -35.19
N LYS A 56 -13.80 -19.50 -36.37
CA LYS A 56 -12.39 -19.40 -36.76
C LYS A 56 -11.86 -17.96 -36.67
N GLU A 57 -12.65 -16.98 -37.10
CA GLU A 57 -12.26 -15.56 -37.07
C GLU A 57 -12.04 -15.05 -35.64
N ILE A 58 -12.94 -15.43 -34.71
CA ILE A 58 -12.82 -15.09 -33.29
C ILE A 58 -11.57 -15.72 -32.68
N PHE A 59 -11.29 -16.98 -33.04
CA PHE A 59 -10.09 -17.67 -32.58
C PHE A 59 -8.79 -17.04 -33.10
N GLU A 60 -8.76 -16.62 -34.35
CA GLU A 60 -7.59 -15.94 -34.94
C GLU A 60 -7.31 -14.60 -34.27
N LEU A 61 -8.35 -13.77 -34.07
CA LEU A 61 -8.24 -12.51 -33.35
C LEU A 61 -7.73 -12.71 -31.92
N PHE A 62 -8.24 -13.74 -31.24
CA PHE A 62 -7.80 -14.11 -29.90
C PHE A 62 -6.32 -14.51 -29.85
N ILE A 63 -5.90 -15.43 -30.72
CA ILE A 63 -4.52 -15.92 -30.73
C ILE A 63 -3.53 -14.80 -31.04
N ASN A 64 -3.88 -13.91 -31.98
CA ASN A 64 -3.05 -12.74 -32.31
C ASN A 64 -2.87 -11.84 -31.08
N LEU A 65 -3.96 -11.54 -30.36
CA LEU A 65 -3.89 -10.78 -29.11
C LEU A 65 -2.95 -11.43 -28.09
N LEU A 66 -3.04 -12.76 -27.90
CA LEU A 66 -2.17 -13.46 -26.94
C LEU A 66 -0.69 -13.39 -27.34
N TYR A 67 -0.38 -13.55 -28.62
CA TYR A 67 0.98 -13.42 -29.12
C TYR A 67 1.51 -11.99 -28.96
N ASP A 68 0.70 -10.98 -29.24
CA ASP A 68 1.06 -9.57 -29.03
C ASP A 68 1.40 -9.29 -27.57
N LEU A 69 0.59 -9.80 -26.63
CA LEU A 69 0.84 -9.66 -25.20
C LEU A 69 2.10 -10.39 -24.75
N LYS A 70 2.38 -11.56 -25.32
CA LYS A 70 3.63 -12.31 -25.06
C LYS A 70 4.85 -11.55 -25.57
N VAL A 71 4.78 -11.00 -26.79
CA VAL A 71 5.87 -10.22 -27.39
C VAL A 71 6.16 -8.95 -26.58
N LYS A 72 5.12 -8.32 -26.02
CA LYS A 72 5.25 -7.19 -25.10
C LYS A 72 5.69 -7.60 -23.68
N GLU A 73 5.94 -8.89 -23.43
CA GLU A 73 6.33 -9.44 -22.13
C GLU A 73 5.30 -9.17 -21.01
N LEU A 74 4.01 -9.11 -21.36
CA LEU A 74 2.91 -8.89 -20.41
C LEU A 74 2.27 -10.20 -19.92
N GLY A 75 2.56 -11.32 -20.59
CA GLY A 75 2.04 -12.63 -20.25
C GLY A 75 2.73 -13.76 -21.01
N PHE A 76 2.30 -14.98 -20.73
CA PHE A 76 2.94 -16.19 -21.24
C PHE A 76 1.97 -17.36 -21.34
N PHE A 77 2.37 -18.38 -22.10
CA PHE A 77 1.64 -19.64 -22.24
C PHE A 77 2.11 -20.66 -21.20
N THR A 78 1.17 -21.41 -20.62
CA THR A 78 1.46 -22.42 -19.60
C THR A 78 0.47 -23.59 -19.60
N ASN A 79 0.91 -24.76 -19.17
CA ASN A 79 0.04 -25.92 -18.91
C ASN A 79 -0.32 -26.07 -17.42
N ILE A 80 0.25 -25.22 -16.56
CA ILE A 80 0.13 -25.25 -15.10
C ILE A 80 -0.35 -23.88 -14.59
N PRO A 81 -1.54 -23.40 -15.03
CA PRO A 81 -2.02 -22.05 -14.71
C PRO A 81 -2.15 -21.77 -13.21
N ASN A 82 -2.36 -22.82 -12.41
CA ASN A 82 -2.53 -22.72 -10.95
C ASN A 82 -1.22 -22.42 -10.20
N GLN A 83 -0.05 -22.58 -10.83
CA GLN A 83 1.25 -22.21 -10.25
C GLN A 83 1.54 -20.70 -10.38
N PHE A 84 0.66 -19.95 -11.04
CA PHE A 84 0.79 -18.51 -11.26
C PHE A 84 -0.45 -17.81 -10.70
N PRO A 85 -0.61 -17.77 -9.36
CA PRO A 85 -1.73 -17.09 -8.73
C PRO A 85 -1.68 -15.59 -9.02
N GLU A 86 -2.85 -14.95 -8.92
CA GLU A 86 -2.91 -13.49 -9.01
C GLU A 86 -2.17 -12.83 -7.83
N LEU A 87 -1.74 -11.60 -8.04
CA LEU A 87 -1.08 -10.81 -7.00
C LEU A 87 -2.07 -10.59 -5.85
N LYS A 88 -1.66 -10.97 -4.63
CA LYS A 88 -2.42 -10.62 -3.43
C LYS A 88 -2.29 -9.11 -3.21
N LEU A 89 -3.41 -8.41 -3.27
CA LEU A 89 -3.48 -6.96 -3.01
C LEU A 89 -3.65 -6.64 -1.51
N GLU A 90 -3.69 -7.67 -0.67
CA GLU A 90 -3.75 -7.53 0.78
C GLU A 90 -2.41 -6.98 1.28
N TRP A 91 -2.51 -5.92 2.09
CA TRP A 91 -1.36 -5.39 2.79
C TRP A 91 -1.05 -6.29 3.98
N ASP A 92 0.09 -6.97 3.94
CA ASP A 92 0.58 -7.77 5.05
C ASP A 92 1.49 -6.92 5.94
N ALA A 93 0.93 -6.42 7.05
CA ALA A 93 1.71 -5.81 8.10
C ALA A 93 1.28 -6.36 9.46
N PRO A 94 2.24 -6.54 10.38
CA PRO A 94 1.94 -6.97 11.75
C PRO A 94 1.21 -5.89 12.56
N SER A 95 1.14 -4.66 12.05
CA SER A 95 0.52 -3.49 12.69
C SER A 95 -0.89 -3.27 12.16
N GLU A 96 -1.88 -3.22 13.07
CA GLU A 96 -3.27 -2.89 12.71
C GLU A 96 -3.43 -1.41 12.34
N ILE A 97 -2.63 -0.55 12.99
CA ILE A 97 -2.51 0.87 12.67
C ILE A 97 -1.04 1.16 12.45
N THR A 98 -0.68 1.68 11.28
CA THR A 98 0.72 2.04 10.98
C THR A 98 1.14 3.33 11.65
N ASN A 99 0.21 4.30 11.72
CA ASN A 99 0.47 5.64 12.20
C ASN A 99 -0.74 6.29 12.89
N ALA A 100 -0.51 7.23 13.79
CA ALA A 100 -1.56 7.99 14.47
C ALA A 100 -1.22 9.48 14.62
N VAL A 101 -2.24 10.34 14.50
CA VAL A 101 -2.14 11.77 14.81
C VAL A 101 -2.98 12.06 16.05
N ILE A 102 -2.36 12.63 17.08
CA ILE A 102 -2.96 12.87 18.39
C ILE A 102 -2.94 14.38 18.63
N GLU A 103 -4.11 14.99 18.80
CA GLU A 103 -4.24 16.42 19.08
C GLU A 103 -4.65 16.67 20.53
N LEU A 104 -3.88 17.49 21.23
CA LEU A 104 -3.99 17.73 22.65
C LEU A 104 -3.82 19.23 22.96
N ASN A 105 -4.30 19.62 24.12
CA ASN A 105 -4.05 20.89 24.76
C ASN A 105 -3.74 20.66 26.24
N ASN A 106 -3.45 21.72 26.97
CA ASN A 106 -3.10 21.65 28.39
C ASN A 106 -4.20 21.07 29.28
N LYS A 107 -5.47 21.06 28.82
CA LYS A 107 -6.60 20.52 29.58
C LYS A 107 -6.75 19.01 29.42
N ASN A 108 -6.34 18.45 28.28
CA ASN A 108 -6.55 17.02 27.98
C ASN A 108 -5.26 16.22 27.81
N CYS A 109 -4.06 16.82 27.88
CA CYS A 109 -2.78 16.15 27.69
C CYS A 109 -2.57 14.93 28.61
N ASN A 110 -3.24 14.89 29.77
CA ASN A 110 -3.17 13.79 30.73
C ASN A 110 -3.70 12.44 30.17
N ILE A 111 -4.44 12.44 29.06
CA ILE A 111 -4.91 11.20 28.41
C ILE A 111 -3.84 10.54 27.54
N LEU A 112 -2.80 11.29 27.15
CA LEU A 112 -1.78 10.82 26.21
C LEU A 112 -1.14 9.47 26.60
N PRO A 113 -0.76 9.20 27.87
CA PRO A 113 -0.26 7.88 28.26
C PRO A 113 -1.20 6.73 27.91
N LYS A 114 -2.52 6.92 28.10
CA LYS A 114 -3.52 5.90 27.78
C LYS A 114 -3.60 5.66 26.27
N ILE A 115 -3.53 6.71 25.47
CA ILE A 115 -3.51 6.62 24.00
C ILE A 115 -2.25 5.88 23.56
N LEU A 116 -1.07 6.23 24.09
CA LEU A 116 0.20 5.59 23.73
C LEU A 116 0.21 4.09 24.06
N ILE A 117 -0.35 3.69 25.20
CA ILE A 117 -0.49 2.26 25.55
C ILE A 117 -1.38 1.53 24.53
N GLN A 118 -2.52 2.12 24.15
CA GLN A 118 -3.41 1.52 23.16
C GLN A 118 -2.75 1.42 21.78
N LEU A 119 -2.06 2.48 21.34
CA LEU A 119 -1.31 2.48 20.08
C LEU A 119 -0.19 1.43 20.08
N ASN A 120 0.47 1.23 21.21
CA ASN A 120 1.48 0.18 21.35
C ASN A 120 0.87 -1.23 21.22
N LEU A 121 -0.31 -1.48 21.79
CA LEU A 121 -1.03 -2.76 21.64
C LEU A 121 -1.41 -3.03 20.17
N LEU A 122 -1.75 -1.98 19.44
CA LEU A 122 -2.04 -2.02 17.99
C LEU A 122 -0.77 -2.07 17.12
N ARG A 123 0.40 -2.13 17.77
CA ARG A 123 1.74 -2.15 17.13
C ARG A 123 1.97 -0.95 16.21
N CYS A 124 1.41 0.20 16.58
CA CYS A 124 1.65 1.47 15.88
C CYS A 124 3.10 1.90 16.06
N ARG A 125 3.74 2.28 14.94
CA ARG A 125 5.16 2.63 14.92
C ARG A 125 5.41 4.12 14.76
N ASP A 126 4.45 4.85 14.19
CA ASP A 126 4.63 6.24 13.81
C ASP A 126 3.56 7.13 14.45
N ILE A 127 3.95 8.07 15.30
CA ILE A 127 3.00 8.99 15.94
C ILE A 127 3.36 10.44 15.67
N GLN A 128 2.33 11.27 15.51
CA GLN A 128 2.45 12.72 15.53
C GLN A 128 1.61 13.26 16.68
N ILE A 129 2.23 14.04 17.56
CA ILE A 129 1.56 14.69 18.69
C ILE A 129 1.49 16.19 18.39
N ARG A 130 0.28 16.72 18.31
CA ARG A 130 -0.01 18.13 18.10
C ARG A 130 -0.48 18.75 19.41
N PHE A 131 0.28 19.69 19.94
CA PHE A 131 -0.12 20.52 21.06
C PHE A 131 -0.69 21.85 20.54
N ASP A 132 -1.97 22.12 20.80
CA ASP A 132 -2.60 23.42 20.58
C ASP A 132 -2.18 24.46 21.65
N ASP A 133 -1.13 24.17 22.41
CA ASP A 133 -0.53 25.07 23.39
C ASP A 133 0.99 25.08 23.21
N LYS A 134 1.67 25.96 23.96
CA LYS A 134 3.12 25.86 24.13
C LYS A 134 3.46 24.53 24.80
N LEU A 135 4.51 23.87 24.32
CA LEU A 135 4.98 22.62 24.90
C LEU A 135 5.55 22.86 26.31
N ASP A 136 5.06 22.07 27.27
CA ASP A 136 5.59 21.97 28.62
C ASP A 136 6.52 20.75 28.69
N LEU A 137 7.83 20.98 28.82
CA LEU A 137 8.84 19.93 28.82
C LEU A 137 8.67 18.93 29.96
N ILE A 138 8.15 19.35 31.12
CA ILE A 138 7.97 18.47 32.28
C ILE A 138 6.83 17.50 32.03
N LYS A 139 5.72 17.98 31.43
CA LYS A 139 4.65 17.09 31.00
C LYS A 139 5.11 16.17 29.88
N PHE A 140 5.96 16.69 28.98
CA PHE A 140 6.47 15.94 27.85
C PHE A 140 7.41 14.79 28.25
N SER A 141 8.34 14.96 29.20
CA SER A 141 9.18 13.84 29.70
C SER A 141 8.34 12.70 30.25
N ASN A 142 7.28 13.00 30.97
CA ASN A 142 6.41 11.96 31.54
C ASN A 142 5.80 11.06 30.46
N PHE A 143 5.62 11.56 29.23
CA PHE A 143 5.11 10.79 28.10
C PHE A 143 6.21 9.99 27.40
N LEU A 144 7.43 10.52 27.33
CA LEU A 144 8.57 9.84 26.69
C LEU A 144 8.91 8.51 27.40
N ASN A 145 8.78 8.45 28.72
CA ASN A 145 8.95 7.19 29.48
C ASN A 145 7.99 6.07 29.03
N VAL A 146 6.77 6.42 28.60
CA VAL A 146 5.79 5.44 28.08
C VAL A 146 6.20 4.94 26.70
N ILE A 147 6.88 5.80 25.92
CA ILE A 147 7.28 5.50 24.55
C ILE A 147 8.56 4.66 24.50
N GLU A 148 9.50 4.89 25.42
CA GLU A 148 10.78 4.17 25.49
C GLU A 148 10.62 2.64 25.47
N ASN A 149 9.57 2.12 26.13
CA ASN A 149 9.27 0.69 26.21
C ASN A 149 8.21 0.23 25.20
N SER A 150 7.98 0.98 24.13
CA SER A 150 6.94 0.71 23.12
C SER A 150 7.50 0.33 21.75
N GLN A 151 6.62 -0.05 20.82
CA GLN A 151 6.94 -0.29 19.42
C GLN A 151 6.99 0.99 18.57
N ILE A 152 6.67 2.15 19.17
CA ILE A 152 6.75 3.44 18.50
C ILE A 152 8.23 3.74 18.19
N LYS A 153 8.51 4.01 16.92
CA LYS A 153 9.86 4.30 16.39
C LYS A 153 10.02 5.74 15.95
N ASN A 154 8.94 6.35 15.47
CA ASN A 154 8.96 7.73 14.99
C ASN A 154 7.95 8.56 15.77
N ILE A 155 8.41 9.69 16.27
CA ILE A 155 7.61 10.67 17.00
C ILE A 155 7.83 12.02 16.32
N GLU A 156 6.76 12.61 15.83
CA GLU A 156 6.74 13.99 15.38
C GLU A 156 5.98 14.85 16.38
N ILE A 157 6.49 16.03 16.69
CA ILE A 157 5.87 16.96 17.64
C ILE A 157 5.62 18.28 16.93
N ILE A 158 4.37 18.73 16.99
CA ILE A 158 3.95 20.05 16.52
C ILE A 158 3.40 20.79 17.74
N CYS A 159 3.90 21.99 18.02
CA CYS A 159 3.41 22.82 19.12
C CYS A 159 3.43 24.30 18.76
N LYS A 160 2.70 25.12 19.51
CA LYS A 160 2.78 26.58 19.35
C LYS A 160 4.20 27.07 19.65
N TYR A 161 4.61 28.11 18.94
CA TYR A 161 5.90 28.76 19.15
C TYR A 161 6.08 29.17 20.61
N ASN A 162 7.22 28.80 21.18
CA ASN A 162 7.62 29.22 22.51
C ASN A 162 8.99 29.90 22.44
N SER A 163 9.04 31.20 22.75
CA SER A 163 10.28 31.98 22.78
C SER A 163 11.31 31.47 23.79
N GLU A 164 10.86 30.73 24.81
CA GLU A 164 11.70 30.18 25.88
C GLU A 164 12.21 28.77 25.56
N LEU A 165 11.67 28.12 24.53
CA LEU A 165 12.01 26.74 24.18
C LEU A 165 12.37 26.67 22.69
N ARG A 166 13.68 26.68 22.40
CA ARG A 166 14.17 26.53 21.02
C ARG A 166 14.40 25.06 20.71
N GLN A 167 14.46 24.75 19.42
CA GLN A 167 14.72 23.38 18.94
C GLN A 167 15.97 22.75 19.56
N LYS A 168 17.05 23.53 19.77
CA LYS A 168 18.28 23.04 20.41
C LYS A 168 18.06 22.60 21.85
N ASP A 169 17.23 23.31 22.59
CA ASP A 169 16.92 23.00 23.99
C ASP A 169 16.16 21.67 24.07
N LEU A 170 15.27 21.41 23.09
CA LEU A 170 14.57 20.13 22.95
C LEU A 170 15.52 18.97 22.62
N LEU A 171 16.46 19.17 21.70
CA LEU A 171 17.45 18.14 21.33
C LEU A 171 18.37 17.79 22.50
N ILE A 172 18.83 18.79 23.26
CA ILE A 172 19.64 18.58 24.46
C ILE A 172 18.84 17.78 25.50
N PHE A 173 17.57 18.14 25.70
CA PHE A 173 16.70 17.43 26.62
C PHE A 173 16.51 15.96 26.25
N LEU A 174 16.27 15.65 24.96
CA LEU A 174 16.11 14.28 24.49
C LEU A 174 17.38 13.46 24.71
N ASN A 175 18.54 13.95 24.23
CA ASN A 175 19.83 13.24 24.34
C ASN A 175 20.30 12.97 25.78
N ASN A 176 19.84 13.77 26.75
CA ASN A 176 20.24 13.62 28.15
C ASN A 176 19.34 12.64 28.92
N ASN A 177 18.16 12.29 28.40
CA ASN A 177 17.16 11.51 29.12
C ASN A 177 16.77 10.19 28.43
N TYR A 178 17.07 10.02 27.14
CA TYR A 178 16.73 8.85 26.31
C TYR A 178 17.82 8.59 25.26
#